data_AF-A0A519QCV5-F1
#
_entry.id   AF-A0A519QCV5-F1
#
_cell.length_a   1.000
_cell.length_b   1.000
_cell.length_c   1.000
_cell.angle_alpha   90.00
_cell.angle_beta   90.00
_cell.angle_gamma   90.00
#
_symmetry.space_group_name_H-M   'P 1'
#
loop_
_entity.id
_entity.type
_entity.pdbx_description
1 polymer ?
#
loop_
_entity_poly.entity_id
_entity_poly.type
_entity_poly.pdbx_seq_one_letter_code
_entity_poly.pdbx_strand_id
1 'polypeptide(L)'
;MDDPTVKRAEDIATQERSIQKEIDAKDAQARHDEAKTGDDEAGDDKAEGAVQAGARKYPEPPFPKQHQIKPGDEAMLDPAPMYDAPFWKGSGKLEGFAA
;
A
#
# COMPACT_ATOMS: atom_id res chain seq x y z
N MET A 1 43.72 25.09 14.62
CA MET A 1 42.99 24.03 15.35
C MET A 1 41.95 23.51 14.37
N ASP A 2 42.35 22.54 13.54
CA ASP A 2 41.47 21.92 12.56
C ASP A 2 40.81 20.72 13.24
N ASP A 3 39.53 20.85 13.58
CA ASP A 3 38.77 19.78 14.21
C ASP A 3 38.49 18.69 13.15
N PRO A 4 39.03 17.47 13.31
CA PRO A 4 38.87 16.39 12.33
C PRO A 4 37.41 15.97 12.14
N THR A 5 36.52 16.33 13.06
CA THR A 5 35.08 16.04 12.95
C THR A 5 34.37 16.98 11.99
N VAL A 6 34.82 18.23 11.85
CA VAL A 6 34.23 19.22 10.93
C VAL A 6 34.53 18.82 9.48
N LYS A 7 35.78 18.44 9.19
CA LYS A 7 36.17 17.96 7.86
C LYS A 7 35.37 16.73 7.43
N ARG A 8 35.19 15.77 8.35
CA ARG A 8 34.38 14.57 8.09
C ARG A 8 32.91 14.91 7.84
N ALA A 9 32.35 15.89 8.55
CA ALA A 9 30.97 16.33 8.34
C ALA A 9 30.78 16.99 6.96
N GLU A 10 31.77 17.77 6.50
CA GLU A 10 31.76 18.40 5.17
C GLU A 10 31.85 17.37 4.04
N ASP A 11 32.70 16.34 4.21
CA ASP A 11 32.83 15.23 3.27
C ASP A 11 31.51 14.45 3.15
N ILE A 12 30.88 14.13 4.29
CA ILE A 12 29.57 13.43 4.34
C ILE A 12 28.49 14.29 3.68
N ALA A 13 28.40 15.58 4.02
CA ALA A 13 27.40 16.47 3.43
C ALA A 13 27.55 16.57 1.90
N THR A 14 28.77 16.45 1.39
CA THR A 14 29.04 16.45 -0.05
C THR A 14 28.61 15.16 -0.71
N GLN A 15 28.86 14.01 -0.06
CA GLN A 15 28.38 12.70 -0.51
C GLN A 15 26.85 12.63 -0.56
N GLU A 16 26.18 13.01 0.53
CA GLU A 16 24.71 12.98 0.62
C GLU A 16 24.06 13.90 -0.43
N ARG A 17 24.62 15.10 -0.67
CA ARG A 17 24.13 15.99 -1.75
C ARG A 17 24.30 15.38 -3.13
N SER A 18 25.33 14.57 -3.36
CA SER A 18 25.52 13.87 -4.64
C SER A 18 24.47 12.78 -4.82
N ILE A 19 24.18 12.01 -3.76
CA ILE A 19 23.16 10.97 -3.76
C ILE A 19 21.78 11.58 -4.00
N GLN A 20 21.43 12.65 -3.28
CA GLN A 20 20.14 13.32 -3.45
C GLN A 20 19.94 13.83 -4.89
N LYS A 21 20.97 14.42 -5.51
CA LYS A 21 20.88 14.87 -6.91
C LYS A 21 20.60 13.74 -7.90
N GLU A 22 21.18 12.56 -7.68
CA GLU A 22 20.94 11.40 -8.53
C GLU A 22 19.51 10.88 -8.36
N ILE A 23 19.01 10.84 -7.12
CA ILE A 23 17.63 10.45 -6.82
C ILE A 23 16.66 11.45 -7.45
N ASP A 24 16.87 12.75 -7.25
CA ASP A 24 16.02 13.81 -7.81
C ASP A 24 15.96 13.75 -9.34
N ALA A 25 17.10 13.45 -10.00
CA ALA A 25 17.16 13.29 -11.44
C ALA A 25 16.38 12.05 -11.92
N LYS A 26 16.51 10.91 -11.22
CA LYS A 26 15.76 9.68 -11.51
C LYS A 26 14.26 9.89 -11.30
N ASP A 27 13.87 10.56 -10.23
CA ASP A 27 12.47 10.86 -9.93
C ASP A 27 11.88 11.82 -10.96
N ALA A 28 12.62 12.85 -11.38
CA ALA A 28 12.19 13.78 -12.43
C ALA A 28 12.02 13.06 -13.77
N GLN A 29 12.92 12.13 -14.11
CA GLN A 29 12.81 11.29 -15.30
C GLN A 29 11.62 10.34 -15.20
N ALA A 30 11.44 9.65 -14.08
CA ALA A 30 10.30 8.76 -13.85
C ALA A 30 8.97 9.50 -13.98
N ARG A 31 8.85 10.71 -13.42
CA ARG A 31 7.65 11.55 -13.56
C ARG A 31 7.42 12.02 -14.99
N HIS A 32 8.48 12.36 -15.73
CA HIS A 32 8.38 12.73 -17.13
C HIS A 32 7.94 11.53 -17.99
N ASP A 33 8.46 10.35 -17.71
CA ASP A 33 8.10 9.12 -18.42
C ASP A 33 6.67 8.69 -18.07
N GLU A 34 6.25 8.82 -16.80
CA GLU A 34 4.88 8.60 -16.35
C GLU A 34 3.90 9.60 -16.99
N ALA A 35 4.28 10.88 -17.08
CA ALA A 35 3.48 11.91 -17.75
C ALA A 35 3.40 11.71 -19.28
N LYS A 36 4.42 11.12 -19.90
CA LYS A 36 4.38 10.76 -21.33
C LYS A 36 3.61 9.49 -21.63
N THR A 37 3.54 8.58 -20.67
CA THR A 37 2.77 7.32 -20.80
C THR A 37 1.31 7.51 -20.36
N GLY A 38 1.00 8.63 -19.69
CA GLY A 38 -0.30 8.89 -19.08
C GLY A 38 -1.42 9.40 -20.00
N ASP A 39 -1.14 9.78 -21.24
CA ASP A 39 -2.14 10.48 -22.08
C ASP A 39 -2.56 9.80 -23.39
N ASP A 40 -1.87 8.78 -23.94
CA ASP A 40 -2.18 8.34 -25.32
C ASP A 40 -2.32 6.83 -25.60
N GLU A 41 -1.90 5.86 -24.77
CA GLU A 41 -2.13 4.42 -25.06
C GLU A 41 -2.35 3.54 -23.83
N ALA A 42 -3.35 3.86 -23.03
CA ALA A 42 -4.08 2.86 -22.25
C ALA A 42 -5.57 3.22 -22.32
N GLY A 43 -6.27 2.55 -23.22
CA GLY A 43 -7.71 2.69 -23.37
C GLY A 43 -8.43 2.57 -22.02
N ASP A 44 -9.33 3.52 -21.77
CA ASP A 44 -10.72 3.32 -21.38
C ASP A 44 -11.08 2.11 -20.49
N ASP A 45 -10.23 1.73 -19.54
CA ASP A 45 -10.53 0.71 -18.53
C ASP A 45 -9.81 1.06 -17.22
N LYS A 46 -9.98 2.30 -16.74
CA LYS A 46 -9.79 2.55 -15.31
C LYS A 46 -10.85 1.71 -14.62
N ALA A 47 -10.48 0.55 -14.10
CA ALA A 47 -11.40 -0.32 -13.38
C ALA A 47 -12.16 0.50 -12.32
N GLU A 48 -13.42 0.83 -12.61
CA GLU A 48 -14.28 1.70 -11.78
C GLU A 48 -14.69 1.03 -10.44
N GLY A 49 -14.14 -0.15 -10.15
CA GLY A 49 -14.44 -0.99 -9.00
C GLY A 49 -13.52 -0.74 -7.79
N ALA A 50 -13.92 -1.29 -6.64
CA ALA A 50 -13.12 -1.18 -5.43
C ALA A 50 -11.83 -2.03 -5.55
N VAL A 51 -10.71 -1.50 -5.06
CA VAL A 51 -9.41 -2.20 -5.08
C VAL A 51 -9.53 -3.60 -4.46
N GLN A 52 -9.20 -4.63 -5.26
CA GLN A 52 -9.22 -6.03 -4.86
C GLN A 52 -7.80 -6.56 -4.59
N ALA A 53 -7.25 -6.28 -3.41
CA ALA A 53 -5.86 -6.65 -3.05
C ALA A 53 -5.70 -8.04 -2.41
N GLY A 54 -6.75 -8.89 -2.41
CA GLY A 54 -6.77 -10.17 -1.73
C GLY A 54 -6.71 -11.39 -2.66
N ALA A 55 -6.54 -12.58 -2.07
CA ALA A 55 -6.46 -13.86 -2.79
C ALA A 55 -7.81 -14.38 -3.34
N ARG A 56 -8.92 -13.72 -2.99
CA ARG A 56 -10.27 -14.01 -3.50
C ARG A 56 -10.96 -12.70 -3.87
N LYS A 57 -12.00 -12.80 -4.71
CA LYS A 57 -12.87 -11.67 -5.03
C LYS A 57 -13.75 -11.33 -3.82
N TYR A 58 -13.79 -10.06 -3.43
CA TYR A 58 -14.66 -9.57 -2.38
C TYR A 58 -15.88 -8.86 -2.96
N PRO A 59 -16.99 -8.80 -2.21
CA PRO A 59 -18.11 -7.96 -2.59
C PRO A 59 -17.69 -6.50 -2.70
N GLU A 60 -18.17 -5.83 -3.73
CA GLU A 60 -17.86 -4.43 -4.04
C GLU A 60 -19.10 -3.55 -3.78
N PRO A 61 -18.93 -2.25 -3.49
CA PRO A 61 -20.05 -1.32 -3.40
C PRO A 61 -20.80 -1.19 -4.74
N PRO A 62 -22.08 -0.76 -4.72
CA PRO A 62 -22.83 -0.29 -3.55
C PRO A 62 -23.46 -1.42 -2.72
N PHE A 63 -23.28 -1.38 -1.41
CA PHE A 63 -23.97 -2.27 -0.48
C PHE A 63 -25.41 -1.84 -0.22
N PRO A 64 -26.31 -2.76 0.15
CA PRO A 64 -27.66 -2.40 0.55
C PRO A 64 -27.64 -1.52 1.80
N LYS A 65 -28.55 -0.55 1.85
CA LYS A 65 -28.76 0.27 3.06
C LYS A 65 -29.25 -0.63 4.18
N GLN A 66 -28.44 -0.77 5.22
CA GLN A 66 -28.73 -1.61 6.39
C GLN A 66 -28.31 -0.87 7.67
N HIS A 67 -29.10 -1.01 8.74
CA HIS A 67 -28.84 -0.40 10.04
C HIS A 67 -29.26 -1.36 11.15
N GLN A 68 -28.46 -1.45 12.20
CA GLN A 68 -28.73 -2.28 13.37
C GLN A 68 -28.55 -1.47 14.66
N ILE A 69 -29.36 -1.77 15.67
CA ILE A 69 -29.11 -1.28 17.03
C ILE A 69 -27.88 -1.99 17.62
N LYS A 70 -27.15 -1.33 18.53
CA LYS A 70 -25.94 -1.90 19.15
C LYS A 70 -26.30 -2.76 20.37
N PRO A 71 -25.61 -3.90 20.62
CA PRO A 71 -24.67 -4.57 19.72
C PRO A 71 -25.42 -5.21 18.53
N GLY A 72 -24.81 -5.14 17.34
CA GLY A 72 -25.37 -5.77 16.15
C GLY A 72 -25.12 -7.28 16.10
N ASP A 73 -25.75 -7.93 15.13
CA ASP A 73 -25.60 -9.32 14.77
C ASP A 73 -25.00 -9.43 13.36
N GLU A 74 -23.86 -10.11 13.25
CA GLU A 74 -23.17 -10.32 11.98
C GLU A 74 -23.99 -11.16 11.00
N ALA A 75 -24.84 -12.07 11.50
CA ALA A 75 -25.70 -12.90 10.65
C ALA A 75 -26.79 -12.09 9.93
N MET A 76 -27.07 -10.87 10.40
CA MET A 76 -28.02 -9.94 9.78
C MET A 76 -27.39 -9.00 8.74
N LEU A 77 -26.09 -9.11 8.47
CA LEU A 77 -25.40 -8.31 7.44
C LEU A 77 -25.57 -8.90 6.04
N ASP A 78 -25.81 -8.03 5.06
CA ASP A 78 -25.89 -8.41 3.64
C ASP A 78 -24.93 -7.55 2.80
N PRO A 79 -23.92 -8.15 2.13
CA PRO A 79 -23.57 -9.56 2.14
C PRO A 79 -22.95 -10.02 3.48
N ALA A 80 -23.01 -11.32 3.76
CA ALA A 80 -22.43 -11.90 4.97
C ALA A 80 -20.91 -11.66 5.04
N PRO A 81 -20.34 -11.39 6.24
CA PRO A 81 -18.90 -11.23 6.41
C PRO A 81 -18.14 -12.50 6.01
N MET A 82 -17.06 -12.32 5.26
CA MET A 82 -16.17 -13.43 4.89
C MET A 82 -15.03 -13.57 5.90
N TYR A 83 -15.32 -14.01 7.13
CA TYR A 83 -14.32 -14.19 8.20
C TYR A 83 -13.34 -15.33 7.94
N ASP A 84 -13.74 -16.33 7.15
CA ASP A 84 -12.88 -17.43 6.77
C ASP A 84 -11.70 -16.92 5.94
N ALA A 85 -10.52 -17.47 6.19
CA ALA A 85 -9.30 -17.13 5.48
C ALA A 85 -8.78 -18.37 4.72
N PRO A 86 -9.39 -18.74 3.57
CA PRO A 86 -9.13 -20.02 2.89
C PRO A 86 -7.69 -20.16 2.38
N PHE A 87 -7.01 -19.03 2.13
CA PHE A 87 -5.63 -19.00 1.65
C PHE A 87 -4.63 -18.65 2.76
N TRP A 88 -5.09 -18.44 4.00
CA TRP A 88 -4.20 -18.14 5.11
C TRP A 88 -3.48 -19.40 5.58
N LYS A 89 -2.15 -19.30 5.67
CA LYS A 89 -1.30 -20.35 6.22
C LYS A 89 -0.74 -19.88 7.56
N GLY A 90 -1.16 -20.53 8.64
CA GLY A 90 -0.61 -20.28 9.97
C GLY A 90 0.90 -20.52 10.02
N SER A 91 1.63 -19.64 10.70
CA SER A 91 3.08 -19.74 10.89
C SER A 91 3.47 -20.49 12.17
N GLY A 92 2.54 -21.22 12.79
CA GLY A 92 2.78 -21.95 14.04
C GLY A 92 2.91 -21.08 15.30
N LYS A 93 2.71 -19.76 15.21
CA LYS A 93 2.90 -18.81 16.34
C LYS A 93 2.09 -19.15 17.60
N LEU A 94 0.95 -19.84 17.44
CA LEU A 94 0.05 -20.21 18.54
C LEU A 94 0.06 -21.72 18.81
N GLU A 95 1.02 -22.46 18.25
CA GLU A 95 1.15 -23.90 18.51
C GLU A 95 1.45 -24.14 20.00
N GLY A 96 0.67 -25.01 20.64
CA GLY A 96 0.78 -25.30 22.08
C GLY A 96 -0.01 -24.34 23.00
N PHE A 97 -0.65 -23.31 22.47
CA PHE A 97 -1.59 -22.48 23.23
C PHE A 97 -3.01 -23.06 23.10
N ALA A 98 -3.75 -23.13 24.22
CA ALA A 98 -5.16 -23.49 24.22
C ALA A 98 -6.02 -22.29 23.81
N ALA A 99 -7.09 -22.58 23.07
CA ALA A 99 -8.14 -21.62 22.74
C ALA A 99 -9.01 -21.30 23.96
#